data_AF-A0A6G8S2T9-F1
#
_entry.id   AF-A0A6G8S2T9-F1
#
_cell.length_a   1.000
_cell.length_b   1.000
_cell.length_c   1.000
_cell.angle_alpha   90.00
_cell.angle_beta   90.00
_cell.angle_gamma   90.00
#
_symmetry.space_group_name_H-M   'P 1'
#
loop_
_entity.id
_entity.type
_entity.pdbx_description
1 polymer ?
#
loop_
_entity_poly.entity_id
_entity_poly.type
_entity_poly.pdbx_seq_one_letter_code
_entity_poly.pdbx_strand_id
1 'polypeptide(L)'
;MHSNVWANLTKDVFWNADKTLAVYTKNVAKQTKVTILIKQDQHLREIDISQVEGMNLGKLALYRNDYYDRVETKPIEWVYRDDGKFQVNIQTRVWKNGKRQTVKEYVTFDKNGKVYWR
;
A
#
# COMPACT_ATOMS: atom_id res chain seq x y z
N MET A 1 -6.85 -19.11 20.25
CA MET A 1 -6.74 -19.44 18.81
C MET A 1 -5.98 -18.31 18.12
N HIS A 2 -4.66 -18.42 18.01
CA HIS A 2 -3.84 -17.48 17.24
C HIS A 2 -3.92 -17.92 15.78
N SER A 3 -4.80 -17.30 15.00
CA SER A 3 -4.96 -17.62 13.60
C SER A 3 -3.64 -17.37 12.86
N ASN A 4 -3.30 -18.35 12.01
CA ASN A 4 -2.11 -18.45 11.17
C ASN A 4 -2.03 -17.33 10.09
N VAL A 5 -1.93 -16.06 10.50
CA VAL A 5 -1.74 -14.93 9.57
C VAL A 5 -0.50 -15.14 8.69
N TRP A 6 0.52 -15.81 9.23
CA TRP A 6 1.78 -16.13 8.58
C TRP A 6 1.67 -16.98 7.30
N ALA A 7 0.75 -17.94 7.24
CA ALA A 7 0.71 -18.91 6.13
C ALA A 7 0.18 -18.30 4.83
N ASN A 8 -0.65 -17.26 4.90
CA ASN A 8 -1.31 -16.64 3.74
C ASN A 8 -0.60 -15.38 3.21
N LEU A 9 0.41 -14.86 3.91
CA LEU A 9 1.16 -13.67 3.49
C LEU A 9 2.25 -13.97 2.43
N THR A 10 2.50 -15.23 2.09
CA THR A 10 3.81 -15.66 1.58
C THR A 10 4.14 -15.38 0.11
N LYS A 11 3.20 -14.90 -0.73
CA LYS A 11 3.49 -14.73 -2.18
C LYS A 11 3.57 -13.28 -2.69
N ASP A 12 2.89 -12.31 -2.08
CA ASP A 12 2.78 -10.94 -2.63
C ASP A 12 3.09 -9.84 -1.60
N VAL A 13 4.03 -10.08 -0.69
CA VAL A 13 4.49 -9.08 0.30
C VAL A 13 5.77 -8.39 -0.17
N PHE A 14 5.76 -7.06 -0.15
CA PHE A 14 6.89 -6.21 -0.48
C PHE A 14 7.64 -5.79 0.80
N TRP A 15 8.70 -6.51 1.11
CA TRP A 15 9.54 -6.27 2.28
C TRP A 15 10.52 -5.12 2.07
N ASN A 16 10.86 -4.41 3.15
CA ASN A 16 12.03 -3.54 3.18
C ASN A 16 13.32 -4.37 3.37
N ALA A 17 14.48 -3.72 3.25
CA ALA A 17 15.78 -4.40 3.21
C ALA A 17 16.08 -5.23 4.48
N ASP A 18 15.72 -4.72 5.67
CA ASP A 18 15.97 -5.38 6.95
C ASP A 18 14.84 -6.33 7.41
N LYS A 19 13.78 -6.46 6.58
CA LYS A 19 12.59 -7.29 6.86
C LYS A 19 11.88 -6.94 8.18
N THR A 20 11.94 -5.68 8.60
CA THR A 20 11.16 -5.15 9.72
C THR A 20 9.83 -4.54 9.28
N LEU A 21 9.73 -4.18 8.00
CA LEU A 21 8.54 -3.56 7.40
C LEU A 21 8.14 -4.30 6.13
N ALA A 22 6.84 -4.39 5.91
CA ALA A 22 6.28 -4.95 4.70
C ALA A 22 5.06 -4.18 4.24
N VAL A 23 4.77 -4.21 2.95
CA VAL A 23 3.48 -3.81 2.39
C VAL A 23 2.89 -4.99 1.65
N TYR A 24 1.62 -5.28 1.87
CA TYR A 24 0.87 -6.22 1.06
C TYR A 24 -0.36 -5.56 0.48
N THR A 25 -0.81 -6.09 -0.65
CA THR A 25 -2.00 -5.63 -1.34
C THR A 25 -2.96 -6.78 -1.59
N LYS A 26 -4.24 -6.55 -1.39
CA LYS A 26 -5.29 -7.53 -1.63
C LYS A 26 -6.43 -6.89 -2.41
N ASN A 27 -6.77 -7.44 -3.55
CA ASN A 27 -7.95 -7.02 -4.29
C ASN A 27 -9.22 -7.45 -3.55
N VAL A 28 -10.10 -6.51 -3.26
CA VAL A 28 -11.41 -6.73 -2.61
C VAL A 28 -12.47 -6.01 -3.44
N ALA A 29 -13.25 -6.78 -4.20
CA ALA A 29 -14.19 -6.26 -5.19
C ALA A 29 -13.50 -5.28 -6.17
N LYS A 30 -13.97 -4.03 -6.26
CA LYS A 30 -13.40 -2.97 -7.12
C LYS A 30 -12.33 -2.12 -6.44
N GLN A 31 -11.82 -2.49 -5.26
CA GLN A 31 -10.83 -1.73 -4.51
C GLN A 31 -9.60 -2.59 -4.21
N THR A 32 -8.45 -1.95 -4.06
CA THR A 32 -7.26 -2.62 -3.52
C THR A 32 -7.11 -2.26 -2.05
N LYS A 33 -7.17 -3.26 -1.16
CA LYS A 33 -6.69 -3.08 0.20
C LYS A 33 -5.18 -3.00 0.20
N VAL A 34 -4.62 -1.97 0.82
CA VAL A 34 -3.18 -1.77 0.97
C VAL A 34 -2.86 -1.72 2.45
N THR A 35 -1.97 -2.58 2.92
CA THR A 35 -1.68 -2.72 4.35
C THR A 35 -0.18 -2.72 4.60
N ILE A 36 0.25 -1.88 5.54
CA ILE A 36 1.61 -1.93 6.09
C ILE A 36 1.64 -2.92 7.24
N LEU A 37 2.69 -3.72 7.29
CA LEU A 37 3.08 -4.57 8.41
C LEU A 37 4.32 -3.98 9.07
N ILE A 38 4.24 -3.71 10.38
CA ILE A 38 5.39 -3.34 11.21
C ILE A 38 5.70 -4.49 12.17
N LYS A 39 6.92 -5.01 12.10
CA LYS A 39 7.41 -6.00 13.05
C LYS A 39 7.76 -5.35 14.38
N GLN A 40 7.13 -5.79 15.45
CA GLN A 40 7.37 -5.35 16.83
C GLN A 40 7.60 -6.59 17.70
N ASP A 41 8.86 -6.89 18.03
CA ASP A 41 9.27 -8.09 18.76
C ASP A 41 8.68 -9.38 18.17
N GLN A 42 7.73 -10.00 18.88
CA GLN A 42 7.03 -11.23 18.49
C GLN A 42 5.68 -10.97 17.79
N HIS A 43 5.33 -9.71 17.56
CA HIS A 43 4.04 -9.29 17.00
C HIS A 43 4.21 -8.55 15.67
N LEU A 44 3.16 -8.63 14.84
CA LEU A 44 3.00 -7.80 13.66
C LEU A 44 1.88 -6.81 13.91
N ARG A 45 2.16 -5.53 13.69
CA ARG A 45 1.14 -4.50 13.67
C ARG A 45 0.73 -4.24 12.23
N GLU A 46 -0.57 -4.30 11.98
CA GLU A 46 -1.15 -3.98 10.68
C GLU A 46 -1.68 -2.54 10.67
N ILE A 47 -1.47 -1.85 9.55
CA ILE A 47 -1.97 -0.48 9.34
C ILE A 47 -2.62 -0.43 7.97
N ASP A 48 -3.91 -0.14 7.94
CA ASP A 48 -4.63 0.09 6.69
C ASP A 48 -4.22 1.43 6.09
N ILE A 49 -3.70 1.39 4.86
CA ILE A 49 -3.33 2.55 4.06
C ILE A 49 -4.05 2.57 2.71
N SER A 50 -5.17 1.87 2.58
CA SER A 50 -5.95 1.76 1.33
C SER A 50 -6.40 3.13 0.78
N GLN A 51 -6.47 4.15 1.64
CA GLN A 51 -6.69 5.55 1.25
C GLN A 51 -5.71 6.04 0.17
N VAL A 52 -4.51 5.48 0.09
CA VAL A 52 -3.51 5.84 -0.94
C VAL A 52 -3.98 5.57 -2.37
N GLU A 53 -4.84 4.56 -2.59
CA GLU A 53 -5.45 4.31 -3.90
C GLU A 53 -6.33 5.50 -4.29
N GLY A 54 -7.19 5.96 -3.38
CA GLY A 54 -8.04 7.14 -3.60
C GLY A 54 -7.24 8.41 -3.87
N MET A 55 -6.13 8.63 -3.15
CA MET A 55 -5.23 9.77 -3.40
C MET A 55 -4.61 9.72 -4.80
N ASN A 56 -4.15 8.53 -5.22
CA ASN A 56 -3.64 8.30 -6.55
C ASN A 56 -4.68 8.60 -7.63
N LEU A 57 -5.91 8.10 -7.47
CA LEU A 57 -6.99 8.32 -8.41
C LEU A 57 -7.44 9.78 -8.47
N GLY A 58 -7.36 10.51 -7.36
CA GLY A 58 -7.57 11.94 -7.32
C GLY A 58 -6.66 12.72 -8.27
N LYS A 59 -5.42 12.26 -8.49
CA LYS A 59 -4.47 12.86 -9.47
C LYS A 59 -4.93 12.69 -10.91
N LEU A 60 -5.86 11.78 -11.17
CA LEU A 60 -6.48 11.55 -12.48
C LEU A 60 -7.82 12.29 -12.62
N ALA A 61 -8.18 13.17 -11.66
CA ALA A 61 -9.44 13.91 -11.57
C ALA A 61 -10.70 13.03 -11.51
N LEU A 62 -10.54 11.72 -11.22
CA LEU A 62 -11.61 10.73 -11.21
C LEU A 62 -11.42 9.80 -10.01
N TYR A 63 -12.14 10.09 -8.93
CA TYR A 63 -11.96 9.44 -7.62
C TYR A 63 -12.59 8.05 -7.50
N ARG A 64 -13.56 7.71 -8.36
CA ARG A 64 -14.33 6.46 -8.23
C ARG A 64 -13.74 5.35 -9.10
N ASN A 65 -13.56 4.18 -8.50
CA ASN A 65 -13.05 2.98 -9.17
C ASN A 65 -13.97 2.46 -10.29
N ASP A 66 -15.26 2.80 -10.26
CA ASP A 66 -16.23 2.39 -11.28
C ASP A 66 -16.05 3.10 -12.63
N TYR A 67 -15.26 4.17 -12.70
CA TYR A 67 -14.89 4.81 -13.97
C TYR A 67 -13.81 4.07 -14.77
N TYR A 68 -13.20 3.04 -14.18
CA TYR A 68 -12.08 2.32 -14.76
C TYR A 68 -12.45 0.87 -15.00
N ASP A 69 -11.95 0.33 -16.11
CA ASP A 69 -12.10 -1.09 -16.47
C ASP A 69 -11.32 -1.99 -15.50
N ARG A 70 -10.18 -1.48 -15.03
CA ARG A 70 -9.27 -2.15 -14.10
C ARG A 70 -8.50 -1.11 -13.30
N VAL A 71 -8.31 -1.40 -12.02
CA VAL A 71 -7.43 -0.66 -11.11
C VAL A 71 -6.47 -1.66 -10.48
N GLU A 72 -5.19 -1.31 -10.41
CA GLU A 72 -4.16 -2.09 -9.73
C GLU A 72 -3.32 -1.18 -8.86
N THR A 73 -3.31 -1.41 -7.56
CA THR A 73 -2.45 -0.67 -6.63
C THR A 73 -1.39 -1.61 -6.06
N LYS A 74 -0.12 -1.18 -6.08
CA LYS A 74 1.00 -1.96 -5.52
C LYS A 74 2.11 -1.09 -4.96
N PRO A 75 2.83 -1.54 -3.92
CA PRO A 75 4.08 -0.91 -3.53
C PRO A 75 5.15 -1.10 -4.62
N ILE A 76 6.06 -0.14 -4.76
CA ILE A 76 7.12 -0.19 -5.76
C ILE A 76 8.52 0.10 -5.21
N GLU A 77 8.64 0.81 -4.09
CA GLU A 77 9.93 1.26 -3.58
C GLU A 77 9.83 1.67 -2.10
N TRP A 78 10.81 1.25 -1.31
CA TRP A 78 11.08 1.82 0.01
C TRP A 78 12.08 2.96 -0.14
N VAL A 79 11.78 4.11 0.47
CA VAL A 79 12.63 5.30 0.40
C VAL A 79 13.28 5.54 1.76
N TYR A 80 14.60 5.66 1.77
CA TYR A 80 15.35 6.00 2.98
C TYR A 80 14.98 7.41 3.46
N ARG A 81 14.92 7.58 4.79
CA ARG A 81 14.70 8.85 5.46
C ARG A 81 15.55 8.91 6.72
N ASP A 82 15.97 10.12 7.07
CA ASP A 82 16.77 10.44 8.27
C ASP A 82 15.93 11.12 9.38
N ASP A 83 14.64 11.38 9.13
CA ASP A 83 13.73 12.06 10.06
C ASP A 83 12.99 11.12 11.03
N GLY A 84 13.46 9.89 11.17
CA GLY A 84 12.85 8.87 12.05
C GLY A 84 11.52 8.32 11.54
N LYS A 85 11.14 8.60 10.28
CA LYS A 85 9.94 8.05 9.63
C LYS A 85 10.33 7.06 8.54
N PHE A 86 9.35 6.28 8.12
CA PHE A 86 9.44 5.37 6.98
C PHE A 86 8.64 5.92 5.82
N GLN A 87 9.08 5.59 4.60
CA GLN A 87 8.33 5.92 3.40
C GLN A 87 8.33 4.78 2.41
N VAL A 88 7.16 4.55 1.82
CA VAL A 88 6.96 3.62 0.71
C VAL A 88 6.23 4.33 -0.41
N ASN A 89 6.74 4.20 -1.64
CA ASN A 89 6.07 4.68 -2.83
C ASN A 89 5.07 3.60 -3.29
N ILE A 90 3.81 4.00 -3.45
CA ILE A 90 2.71 3.17 -3.90
C ILE A 90 2.25 3.63 -5.28
N GLN A 91 2.22 2.72 -6.23
CA GLN A 91 1.80 2.98 -7.59
C GLN A 91 0.40 2.43 -7.82
N THR A 92 -0.47 3.24 -8.43
CA THR A 92 -1.75 2.78 -8.97
C THR A 92 -1.71 2.87 -10.50
N ARG A 93 -2.07 1.76 -11.15
CA ARG A 93 -2.30 1.68 -12.60
C ARG A 93 -3.79 1.57 -12.84
N VAL A 94 -4.29 2.31 -13.82
CA VAL A 94 -5.69 2.24 -14.23
C VAL A 94 -5.81 2.03 -15.72
N TRP A 95 -6.88 1.36 -16.12
CA TRP A 95 -7.26 1.17 -17.52
C TRP A 95 -8.61 1.82 -17.76
N LYS A 96 -8.70 2.62 -18.82
CA LYS A 96 -9.94 3.25 -19.27
C LYS A 96 -9.95 3.33 -20.79
N ASN A 97 -10.99 2.79 -21.42
CA ASN A 97 -11.16 2.82 -22.87
C ASN A 97 -9.91 2.29 -23.61
N GLY A 98 -9.34 1.19 -23.11
CA GLY A 98 -8.13 0.57 -23.67
C GLY A 98 -6.81 1.31 -23.40
N LYS A 99 -6.83 2.48 -22.73
CA LYS A 99 -5.63 3.23 -22.36
C LYS A 99 -5.21 2.94 -20.93
N ARG A 100 -3.90 2.77 -20.72
CA ARG A 100 -3.30 2.60 -19.39
C ARG A 100 -2.71 3.91 -18.89
N GLN A 101 -3.10 4.32 -17.70
CA GLN A 101 -2.49 5.44 -16.97
C GLN A 101 -1.80 4.93 -15.70
N THR A 102 -0.82 5.68 -15.20
CA THR A 102 -0.05 5.31 -14.00
C THR A 102 0.18 6.53 -13.16
N VAL A 103 -0.11 6.41 -11.87
CA VAL A 103 0.08 7.44 -10.85
C VAL A 103 0.79 6.84 -9.64
N LYS A 104 1.45 7.69 -8.88
CA LYS A 104 2.21 7.29 -7.69
C LYS A 104 1.92 8.25 -6.56
N GLU A 105 1.82 7.71 -5.36
CA GLU A 105 1.74 8.46 -4.12
C GLU A 105 2.64 7.80 -3.11
N TYR A 106 3.28 8.59 -2.26
CA TYR A 106 4.08 8.05 -1.19
C TYR A 106 3.29 8.03 0.11
N VAL A 107 3.53 7.03 0.94
CA VAL A 107 2.97 6.95 2.29
C VAL A 107 4.12 7.10 3.26
N THR A 108 4.02 8.07 4.16
CA THR A 108 4.97 8.25 5.26
C THR A 108 4.32 7.84 6.58
N PHE A 109 5.04 7.11 7.42
CA PHE A 109 4.55 6.66 8.71
C PHE A 109 5.68 6.52 9.74
N ASP A 110 5.35 6.54 11.03
CA ASP A 110 6.33 6.32 12.10
C ASP A 110 6.35 4.87 12.62
N LYS A 111 7.29 4.55 13.51
CA LYS A 111 7.39 3.25 14.18
C LYS A 111 6.18 2.85 15.02
N ASN A 112 5.34 3.83 15.37
CA ASN A 112 4.09 3.63 16.09
C ASN A 112 2.91 3.48 15.13
N GLY A 113 3.15 3.38 13.83
CA GLY A 113 2.13 3.20 12.81
C GLY A 113 1.26 4.43 12.56
N LYS A 114 1.65 5.62 13.03
CA LYS A 114 0.96 6.86 12.67
C LYS A 114 1.29 7.20 11.22
N VAL A 115 0.26 7.30 10.39
CA VAL A 115 0.38 7.68 8.97
C VAL A 115 0.26 9.20 8.82
N TYR A 116 1.08 9.78 7.96
CA TYR A 116 1.10 11.19 7.64
C TYR A 116 0.65 11.41 6.20
N TRP A 117 -0.65 11.68 6.02
CA TRP A 117 -1.22 12.03 4.74
C TRP A 117 -0.84 13.46 4.33
N ARG A 118 -0.71 13.69 3.02
CA ARG A 118 -0.56 15.02 2.43
C ARG A 118 -1.90 15.60 2.02
#